data_AF-A0A6G5A043-F1
#
_entry.id   AF-A0A6G5A043-F1
#
_cell.length_a   1.000
_cell.length_b   1.000
_cell.length_c   1.000
_cell.angle_alpha   90.00
_cell.angle_beta   90.00
_cell.angle_gamma   90.00
#
_symmetry.space_group_name_H-M   'P 1'
#
loop_
_entity.id
_entity.type
_entity.pdbx_description
1 polymer ?
#
loop_
_entity_poly.entity_id
_entity_poly.type
_entity_poly.pdbx_seq_one_letter_code
_entity_poly.pdbx_strand_id
1 'polypeptide(L)'
;MRPVSIHTLLWIVVLASMTRHLNDKHIQIAGSASLFYLVKGEERANFNVGIRRKIIKCLLDAMGCHRSYTTMLRNGCLTMIHFKIPQDVLFDYERLVDILLYIVSQYDQDEFVQRIGIYLLNSLACQVDGGQKRLVGDKGAIKIMLQLINGRLRTHTSDEVMETAWSTMWNVTDETPVNCERFLDGGSELFLGVKVVFYGRSRTAAEKHDGTCWAMWLR
;
A
#
# COMPACT_ATOMS: atom_id res chain seq x y z
N MET A 1 7.65 -41.56 -8.71
CA MET A 1 7.39 -40.21 -9.28
C MET A 1 6.20 -39.61 -8.55
N ARG A 2 6.33 -38.48 -7.85
CA ARG A 2 5.16 -37.79 -7.30
C ARG A 2 4.38 -37.19 -8.50
N PRO A 3 3.04 -37.32 -8.57
CA PRO A 3 2.28 -36.71 -9.65
C PRO A 3 2.53 -35.20 -9.64
N VAL A 4 2.88 -34.64 -10.80
CA VAL A 4 2.91 -33.18 -10.97
C VAL A 4 1.46 -32.74 -10.84
N SER A 5 1.13 -32.13 -9.70
CA SER A 5 -0.20 -31.59 -9.45
C SER A 5 -0.57 -30.63 -10.58
N ILE A 6 -1.80 -30.72 -11.11
CA ILE A 6 -2.35 -29.79 -12.12
C ILE A 6 -2.16 -28.32 -11.67
N HIS A 7 -2.11 -28.09 -10.36
CA HIS A 7 -1.88 -26.80 -9.74
C HIS A 7 -0.45 -26.23 -9.95
N THR A 8 0.57 -27.09 -10.12
CA THR A 8 1.96 -26.65 -10.36
C THR A 8 2.15 -26.04 -11.75
N LEU A 9 1.33 -26.37 -12.74
CA LEU A 9 1.42 -25.80 -14.09
C LEU A 9 0.59 -24.52 -14.25
N LEU A 10 -0.42 -24.32 -13.40
CA LEU A 10 -1.38 -23.23 -13.53
C LEU A 10 -0.72 -21.85 -13.41
N TRP A 11 0.18 -21.65 -12.44
CA TRP A 11 0.88 -20.37 -12.29
C TRP A 11 1.77 -20.06 -13.51
N ILE A 12 2.37 -21.07 -14.14
CA ILE A 12 3.20 -20.90 -15.34
C ILE A 12 2.35 -20.37 -16.50
N VAL A 13 1.22 -21.01 -16.75
CA VAL A 13 0.30 -20.62 -17.84
C VAL A 13 -0.26 -19.22 -17.59
N VAL A 14 -0.68 -18.91 -16.36
CA VAL A 14 -1.19 -17.59 -16.00
C VAL A 14 -0.12 -16.52 -16.21
N LEU A 15 1.09 -16.72 -15.70
CA LEU A 15 2.18 -15.74 -15.87
C LEU A 15 2.57 -15.56 -17.34
N ALA A 16 2.68 -16.64 -18.10
CA ALA A 16 3.00 -16.58 -19.53
C ALA A 16 1.93 -15.81 -20.31
N SER A 17 0.65 -16.02 -19.99
CA SER A 17 -0.47 -15.34 -20.64
C SER A 17 -0.46 -13.84 -20.32
N MET A 18 -0.33 -13.48 -19.04
CA MET A 18 -0.26 -12.08 -18.62
C MET A 18 0.96 -11.36 -19.22
N THR A 19 2.13 -12.00 -19.23
CA THR A 19 3.35 -11.40 -19.78
C THR A 19 3.25 -11.19 -21.29
N ARG A 20 2.70 -12.16 -22.03
CA ARG A 20 2.55 -12.06 -23.49
C ARG A 20 1.53 -11.01 -23.91
N HIS A 21 0.47 -10.85 -23.11
CA HIS A 21 -0.66 -9.98 -23.45
C HIS A 21 -0.77 -8.80 -22.48
N LEU A 22 0.36 -8.14 -22.18
CA LEU A 22 0.42 -7.07 -21.19
C LEU A 22 -0.61 -5.96 -21.45
N ASN A 23 -0.86 -5.59 -22.71
CA ASN A 23 -1.79 -4.51 -23.08
C ASN A 23 -3.28 -4.94 -23.07
N ASP A 24 -3.59 -6.23 -22.90
CA ASP A 24 -4.97 -6.72 -22.87
C ASP A 24 -5.52 -6.70 -21.45
N LYS A 25 -6.41 -5.73 -21.17
CA LYS A 25 -7.01 -5.56 -19.84
C LYS A 25 -7.77 -6.79 -19.35
N HIS A 26 -8.42 -7.54 -20.25
CA HIS A 26 -9.24 -8.69 -19.86
C HIS A 26 -8.33 -9.85 -19.41
N ILE A 27 -7.24 -10.08 -20.13
CA ILE A 27 -6.23 -11.07 -19.74
C ILE A 27 -5.56 -10.66 -18.43
N GLN A 28 -5.22 -9.38 -18.24
CA GLN A 28 -4.62 -8.92 -16.99
C GLN A 28 -5.56 -9.04 -15.78
N ILE A 29 -6.83 -8.67 -15.93
CA ILE A 29 -7.82 -8.78 -14.84
C ILE A 29 -8.07 -10.27 -14.49
N ALA A 30 -8.27 -11.13 -15.48
CA ALA A 30 -8.50 -12.56 -15.25
C ALA A 30 -7.25 -13.26 -14.68
N GLY A 31 -6.07 -12.93 -15.21
CA GLY A 31 -4.80 -13.48 -14.76
C GLY A 31 -4.46 -13.06 -13.34
N SER A 32 -4.62 -11.78 -13.00
CA SER A 32 -4.38 -11.28 -11.63
C SER A 32 -5.36 -11.88 -10.62
N ALA A 33 -6.64 -12.09 -10.97
CA ALA A 33 -7.57 -12.82 -10.13
C ALA A 33 -7.12 -14.27 -9.90
N SER A 34 -6.62 -14.94 -10.95
CA SER A 34 -6.09 -16.30 -10.85
C SER A 34 -4.85 -16.36 -9.93
N LEU A 35 -3.95 -15.39 -10.05
CA LEU A 35 -2.78 -15.28 -9.17
C LEU A 35 -3.19 -15.05 -7.71
N PHE A 36 -4.22 -14.25 -7.44
CA PHE A 36 -4.74 -14.08 -6.10
C PHE A 36 -5.13 -15.43 -5.46
N TYR A 37 -5.92 -16.25 -6.16
CA TYR A 37 -6.34 -17.56 -5.63
C TYR A 37 -5.17 -18.53 -5.47
N LEU A 38 -4.20 -18.51 -6.40
CA LEU A 38 -2.98 -19.33 -6.32
C LEU A 38 -2.11 -18.97 -5.11
N VAL A 39 -1.93 -17.67 -4.84
CA VAL A 39 -1.10 -17.18 -3.73
C VAL A 39 -1.84 -17.27 -2.39
N LYS A 40 -3.17 -17.12 -2.38
CA LYS A 40 -3.99 -17.30 -1.18
C LYS A 40 -4.09 -18.77 -0.75
N GLY A 41 -4.06 -19.69 -1.71
CA GLY A 41 -4.22 -21.13 -1.47
C GLY A 41 -2.98 -21.82 -0.87
N GLU A 42 -3.12 -23.12 -0.60
CA GLU A 42 -2.07 -23.97 -0.01
C GLU A 42 -0.82 -24.08 -0.90
N GLU A 43 -0.98 -23.86 -2.21
CA GLU A 43 0.10 -23.87 -3.20
C GLU A 43 1.19 -22.82 -2.95
N ARG A 44 0.89 -21.76 -2.20
CA ARG A 44 1.89 -20.76 -1.81
C ARG A 44 3.09 -21.38 -1.09
N ALA A 45 2.89 -22.46 -0.33
CA ALA A 45 3.97 -23.17 0.34
C ALA A 45 5.00 -23.75 -0.64
N ASN A 46 4.58 -24.01 -1.89
CA ASN A 46 5.44 -24.54 -2.96
C ASN A 46 6.20 -23.42 -3.69
N PHE A 47 5.89 -22.15 -3.45
CA PHE A 47 6.53 -21.03 -4.14
C PHE A 47 7.85 -20.63 -3.48
N ASN A 48 8.96 -21.03 -4.12
CA ASN A 48 10.27 -20.51 -3.79
C ASN A 48 10.40 -19.01 -4.14
N VAL A 49 11.48 -18.38 -3.65
CA VAL A 49 11.75 -16.94 -3.84
C VAL A 49 11.69 -16.51 -5.31
N GLY A 50 12.20 -17.36 -6.23
CA GLY A 50 12.22 -17.07 -7.66
C GLY A 50 10.82 -17.03 -8.27
N ILE A 51 9.92 -17.93 -7.86
CA ILE A 51 8.53 -17.94 -8.31
C ILE A 51 7.79 -16.72 -7.77
N ARG A 52 7.96 -16.41 -6.48
CA ARG A 52 7.35 -15.21 -5.86
C ARG A 52 7.77 -13.94 -6.58
N ARG A 53 9.06 -13.79 -6.88
CA ARG A 53 9.59 -12.65 -7.66
C ARG A 53 8.94 -12.53 -9.03
N LYS A 54 8.76 -13.64 -9.77
CA LYS A 54 8.10 -13.64 -11.09
C LYS A 54 6.63 -13.21 -10.98
N ILE A 55 5.92 -13.71 -9.97
CA ILE A 55 4.52 -13.33 -9.71
C ILE A 55 4.42 -11.84 -9.40
N ILE A 56 5.23 -11.35 -8.46
CA ILE A 56 5.26 -9.93 -8.06
C ILE A 56 5.57 -9.05 -9.27
N LYS A 57 6.61 -9.36 -10.04
CA LYS A 57 6.98 -8.58 -11.22
C LYS A 57 5.82 -8.50 -12.23
N CYS A 58 5.20 -9.63 -12.54
CA CYS A 58 4.05 -9.71 -13.44
C CYS A 58 2.86 -8.88 -12.95
N LEU A 59 2.56 -8.92 -11.64
CA LEU A 59 1.50 -8.10 -11.05
C LEU A 59 1.83 -6.62 -11.13
N LEU A 60 3.06 -6.20 -10.84
CA LEU A 60 3.47 -4.80 -10.95
C LEU A 60 3.47 -4.30 -12.40
N ASP A 61 3.87 -5.13 -13.37
CA ASP A 61 3.74 -4.83 -14.81
C ASP A 61 2.27 -4.57 -15.17
N ALA A 62 1.38 -5.47 -14.76
CA ALA A 62 -0.05 -5.38 -15.04
C ALA A 62 -0.72 -4.18 -14.34
N MET A 63 -0.46 -3.96 -13.06
CA MET A 63 -0.97 -2.82 -12.29
C MET A 63 -0.46 -1.50 -12.85
N GLY A 64 0.81 -1.45 -13.27
CA GLY A 64 1.40 -0.25 -13.87
C GLY A 64 0.79 0.10 -15.23
N CYS A 65 0.54 -0.91 -16.08
CA CYS A 65 -0.05 -0.76 -17.41
C CYS A 65 -1.56 -0.44 -17.35
N HIS A 66 -2.28 -1.02 -16.38
CA HIS A 66 -3.73 -0.94 -16.27
C HIS A 66 -4.19 -0.20 -15.00
N ARG A 67 -3.45 0.82 -14.58
CA ARG A 67 -3.69 1.56 -13.32
C ARG A 67 -5.04 2.28 -13.25
N SER A 68 -5.69 2.53 -14.38
CA SER A 68 -7.03 3.13 -14.43
C SER A 68 -8.15 2.13 -14.14
N TYR A 69 -7.85 0.84 -14.04
CA TYR A 69 -8.85 -0.21 -13.81
C TYR A 69 -8.85 -0.66 -12.35
N THR A 70 -9.87 -0.23 -11.61
CA THR A 70 -10.05 -0.55 -10.18
C THR A 70 -9.96 -2.05 -9.89
N THR A 71 -10.55 -2.90 -10.72
CA THR A 71 -10.48 -4.37 -10.56
C THR A 71 -9.04 -4.89 -10.67
N MET A 72 -8.23 -4.31 -11.55
CA MET A 72 -6.82 -4.70 -11.68
C MET A 72 -6.03 -4.32 -10.43
N LEU A 73 -6.21 -3.08 -9.94
CA LEU A 73 -5.57 -2.61 -8.72
C LEU A 73 -6.01 -3.43 -7.50
N ARG A 74 -7.31 -3.75 -7.40
CA ARG A 74 -7.87 -4.59 -6.34
C ARG A 74 -7.22 -5.97 -6.31
N ASN A 75 -7.18 -6.66 -7.46
CA ASN A 75 -6.58 -7.99 -7.55
C ASN A 75 -5.09 -7.97 -7.24
N GLY A 76 -4.38 -6.97 -7.77
CA GLY A 76 -2.97 -6.73 -7.48
C GLY A 76 -2.73 -6.57 -5.97
N CYS A 77 -3.36 -5.59 -5.33
CA CYS A 77 -3.24 -5.33 -3.90
C CYS A 77 -3.62 -6.54 -3.04
N LEU A 78 -4.74 -7.22 -3.35
CA LEU A 78 -5.16 -8.43 -2.64
C LEU A 78 -4.18 -9.60 -2.79
N THR A 79 -3.43 -9.66 -3.89
CA THR A 79 -2.37 -10.66 -4.04
C THR A 79 -1.12 -10.23 -3.27
N MET A 80 -0.80 -8.93 -3.28
CA MET A 80 0.39 -8.38 -2.65
C MET A 80 0.42 -8.54 -1.13
N ILE A 81 -0.73 -8.46 -0.45
CA ILE A 81 -0.82 -8.68 1.03
C ILE A 81 -0.36 -10.08 1.46
N HIS A 82 -0.32 -11.04 0.54
CA HIS A 82 0.15 -12.38 0.82
C HIS A 82 1.66 -12.56 0.60
N PHE A 83 2.43 -11.52 0.28
CA PHE A 83 3.90 -11.59 0.25
C PHE A 83 4.52 -11.01 1.52
N LYS A 84 5.75 -11.41 1.83
CA LYS A 84 6.50 -10.82 2.95
C LYS A 84 7.03 -9.47 2.51
N ILE A 85 6.35 -8.41 2.90
CA ILE A 85 6.76 -7.04 2.64
C ILE A 85 7.66 -6.58 3.79
N PRO A 86 8.84 -5.97 3.53
CA PRO A 86 9.37 -5.58 2.22
C PRO A 86 10.21 -6.67 1.52
N GLN A 87 10.57 -7.76 2.20
CA GLN A 87 11.64 -8.68 1.75
C GLN A 87 11.40 -9.28 0.35
N ASP A 88 10.17 -9.70 0.04
CA ASP A 88 9.83 -10.28 -1.27
C ASP A 88 9.75 -9.22 -2.39
N VAL A 89 9.66 -7.92 -2.06
CA VAL A 89 9.40 -6.82 -3.02
C VAL A 89 10.57 -5.85 -3.18
N LEU A 90 11.64 -5.96 -2.39
CA LEU A 90 12.80 -5.06 -2.44
C LEU A 90 13.41 -4.90 -3.84
N PHE A 91 13.35 -5.94 -4.68
CA PHE A 91 13.90 -5.91 -6.04
C PHE A 91 13.17 -4.94 -7.00
N ASP A 92 11.97 -4.49 -6.63
CA ASP A 92 11.10 -3.62 -7.44
C ASP A 92 10.34 -2.62 -6.54
N TYR A 93 11.00 -2.25 -5.43
CA TYR A 93 10.42 -1.47 -4.35
C TYR A 93 9.87 -0.13 -4.84
N GLU A 94 10.66 0.58 -5.64
CA GLU A 94 10.34 1.91 -6.14
C GLU A 94 9.00 1.91 -6.91
N ARG A 95 8.84 0.93 -7.80
CA ARG A 95 7.65 0.80 -8.63
C ARG A 95 6.40 0.45 -7.82
N LEU A 96 6.56 -0.39 -6.80
CA LEU A 96 5.47 -0.69 -5.88
C LEU A 96 5.04 0.58 -5.13
N VAL A 97 6.00 1.39 -4.64
CA VAL A 97 5.71 2.68 -3.99
C VAL A 97 4.94 3.61 -4.94
N ASP A 98 5.38 3.76 -6.19
CA ASP A 98 4.67 4.59 -7.18
C ASP A 98 3.22 4.15 -7.38
N ILE A 99 2.98 2.85 -7.53
CA ILE A 99 1.64 2.30 -7.73
C ILE A 99 0.78 2.52 -6.48
N LEU A 100 1.31 2.29 -5.28
CA LEU A 100 0.55 2.48 -4.04
C LEU A 100 0.22 3.95 -3.78
N LEU A 101 1.17 4.86 -4.03
CA LEU A 101 0.93 6.30 -3.93
C LEU A 101 -0.12 6.76 -4.95
N TYR A 102 -0.06 6.23 -6.17
CA TYR A 102 -1.11 6.48 -7.17
C TYR A 102 -2.49 6.04 -6.65
N ILE A 103 -2.61 4.80 -6.16
CA ILE A 103 -3.87 4.26 -5.60
C ILE A 103 -4.40 5.15 -4.47
N VAL A 104 -3.55 5.51 -3.51
CA VAL A 104 -3.98 6.27 -2.34
C VAL A 104 -4.39 7.70 -2.72
N SER A 105 -3.74 8.29 -3.73
CA SER A 105 -3.98 9.68 -4.14
C SER A 105 -5.28 9.92 -4.94
N GLN A 106 -5.94 8.90 -5.50
CA GLN A 106 -7.17 9.16 -6.25
C GLN A 106 -8.36 9.38 -5.31
N TYR A 107 -9.11 10.44 -5.58
CA TYR A 107 -10.28 10.82 -4.78
C TYR A 107 -11.48 9.89 -4.99
N ASP A 108 -11.64 9.37 -6.20
CA ASP A 108 -12.73 8.50 -6.64
C ASP A 108 -12.38 7.00 -6.59
N GLN A 109 -11.24 6.66 -5.98
CA GLN A 109 -10.88 5.26 -5.78
C GLN A 109 -11.93 4.55 -4.94
N ASP A 110 -12.20 3.31 -5.31
CA ASP A 110 -12.96 2.38 -4.49
C ASP A 110 -12.34 2.31 -3.08
N GLU A 111 -13.17 2.54 -2.07
CA GLU A 111 -12.74 2.68 -0.68
C GLU A 111 -11.96 1.45 -0.19
N PHE A 112 -12.37 0.26 -0.64
CA PHE A 112 -11.69 -0.99 -0.30
C PHE A 112 -10.30 -1.06 -0.94
N VAL A 113 -10.15 -0.62 -2.20
CA VAL A 113 -8.84 -0.54 -2.85
C VAL A 113 -7.94 0.52 -2.19
N GLN A 114 -8.48 1.70 -1.86
CA GLN A 114 -7.73 2.74 -1.15
C GLN A 114 -7.24 2.25 0.22
N ARG A 115 -8.09 1.53 0.96
CA ARG A 115 -7.75 0.96 2.27
C ARG A 115 -6.62 -0.08 2.20
N ILE A 116 -6.65 -0.98 1.22
CA ILE A 116 -5.54 -1.94 1.05
C ILE A 116 -4.27 -1.22 0.58
N GLY A 117 -4.41 -0.23 -0.29
CA GLY A 117 -3.30 0.58 -0.78
C GLY A 117 -2.54 1.27 0.35
N ILE A 118 -3.25 1.96 1.25
CA ILE A 118 -2.63 2.64 2.39
C ILE A 118 -2.04 1.65 3.40
N TYR A 119 -2.68 0.50 3.63
CA TYR A 119 -2.16 -0.56 4.49
C TYR A 119 -0.81 -1.11 3.97
N LEU A 120 -0.73 -1.41 2.67
CA LEU A 120 0.50 -1.87 2.03
C LEU A 120 1.60 -0.82 2.09
N LEU A 121 1.25 0.46 1.86
CA LEU A 121 2.20 1.57 1.92
C LEU A 121 2.75 1.77 3.34
N ASN A 122 1.90 1.71 4.36
CA ASN A 122 2.33 1.78 5.75
C ASN A 122 3.27 0.62 6.12
N SER A 123 2.93 -0.59 5.65
CA SER A 123 3.74 -1.79 5.88
C SER A 123 5.14 -1.68 5.26
N LEU A 124 5.26 -1.00 4.11
CA LEU A 124 6.55 -0.66 3.51
C LEU A 124 7.29 0.38 4.34
N ALA A 125 6.62 1.47 4.71
CA ALA A 125 7.24 2.58 5.45
C ALA A 125 7.79 2.14 6.82
N CYS A 126 7.09 1.25 7.51
CA CYS A 126 7.46 0.74 8.84
C CYS A 126 8.73 -0.12 8.84
N GLN A 127 9.04 -0.80 7.73
CA GLN A 127 10.08 -1.85 7.70
C GLN A 127 11.32 -1.49 6.87
N VAL A 128 11.40 -0.25 6.39
CA VAL A 128 12.54 0.24 5.61
C VAL A 128 13.28 1.36 6.34
N ASP A 129 14.54 1.58 5.98
CA ASP A 129 15.41 2.57 6.61
C ASP A 129 15.86 3.65 5.61
N GLY A 130 16.74 4.54 6.10
CA GLY A 130 17.16 5.82 5.53
C GLY A 130 16.94 6.04 4.02
N GLY A 131 17.54 5.22 3.16
CA GLY A 131 17.48 5.42 1.71
C GLY A 131 16.06 5.26 1.14
N GLN A 132 15.35 4.19 1.52
CA GLN A 132 13.99 3.96 1.06
C GLN A 132 13.00 4.93 1.70
N LYS A 133 13.15 5.31 2.98
CA LYS A 133 12.30 6.33 3.61
C LYS A 133 12.41 7.67 2.87
N ARG A 134 13.62 8.08 2.48
CA ARG A 134 13.84 9.26 1.64
C ARG A 134 13.14 9.13 0.28
N LEU A 135 13.31 7.99 -0.41
CA LEU A 135 12.66 7.73 -1.69
C LEU A 135 11.12 7.85 -1.62
N VAL A 136 10.50 7.29 -0.57
CA VAL A 136 9.04 7.39 -0.36
C VAL A 136 8.62 8.86 -0.18
N GLY A 137 9.39 9.62 0.59
CA GLY A 137 9.19 11.06 0.75
C GLY A 137 9.39 11.84 -0.56
N ASP A 138 10.42 11.52 -1.34
CA ASP A 138 10.76 12.16 -2.62
C ASP A 138 9.64 11.97 -3.66
N LYS A 139 8.97 10.82 -3.60
CA LYS A 139 7.78 10.51 -4.41
C LYS A 139 6.50 11.22 -3.93
N GLY A 140 6.59 12.07 -2.92
CA GLY A 140 5.49 12.92 -2.46
C GLY A 140 4.54 12.26 -1.46
N ALA A 141 4.95 11.17 -0.81
CA ALA A 141 4.11 10.47 0.16
C ALA A 141 3.52 11.39 1.23
N ILE A 142 4.31 12.31 1.78
CA ILE A 142 3.87 13.25 2.83
C ILE A 142 2.72 14.12 2.33
N LYS A 143 2.88 14.73 1.15
CA LYS A 143 1.85 15.56 0.53
C LYS A 143 0.57 14.78 0.27
N ILE A 144 0.69 13.55 -0.24
CA ILE A 144 -0.47 12.69 -0.51
C ILE A 144 -1.20 12.32 0.79
N MET A 145 -0.46 11.95 1.84
CA MET A 145 -1.08 11.67 3.15
C MET A 145 -1.80 12.90 3.70
N LEU A 146 -1.16 14.08 3.69
CA LEU A 146 -1.78 15.33 4.14
C LEU A 146 -3.06 15.65 3.37
N GLN A 147 -3.08 15.44 2.05
CA GLN A 147 -4.27 15.62 1.22
C GLN A 147 -5.40 14.66 1.60
N LEU A 148 -5.07 13.37 1.82
CA LEU A 148 -6.02 12.34 2.21
C LEU A 148 -6.67 12.68 3.56
N ILE A 149 -5.85 13.07 4.53
CA ILE A 149 -6.25 13.49 5.87
C ILE A 149 -7.12 14.75 5.81
N ASN A 150 -6.72 15.75 5.05
CA ASN A 150 -7.49 16.99 4.90
C ASN A 150 -8.85 16.71 4.23
N GLY A 151 -8.90 15.77 3.28
CA GLY A 151 -10.15 15.26 2.71
C GLY A 151 -11.09 14.74 3.80
N ARG A 152 -10.60 13.85 4.66
CA ARG A 152 -11.35 13.26 5.78
C ARG A 152 -11.75 14.27 6.85
N LEU A 153 -10.87 15.23 7.16
CA LEU A 153 -11.18 16.35 8.06
C LEU A 153 -12.36 17.18 7.54
N ARG A 154 -12.36 17.55 6.25
CA ARG A 154 -13.45 18.34 5.63
C ARG A 154 -14.77 17.60 5.58
N THR A 155 -14.75 16.27 5.44
CA THR A 155 -15.96 15.43 5.46
C THR A 155 -16.34 14.97 6.85
N HIS A 156 -15.67 15.44 7.91
CA HIS A 156 -15.85 15.00 9.29
C HIS A 156 -15.81 13.46 9.45
N THR A 157 -14.97 12.80 8.65
CA THR A 157 -14.80 11.36 8.66
C THR A 157 -13.54 11.00 9.44
N SER A 158 -13.65 10.13 10.43
CA SER A 158 -12.52 9.54 11.16
C SER A 158 -12.57 8.04 10.98
N ASP A 159 -11.76 7.52 10.06
CA ASP A 159 -11.74 6.11 9.66
C ASP A 159 -10.32 5.51 9.75
N GLU A 160 -10.22 4.19 9.58
CA GLU A 160 -8.95 3.46 9.58
C GLU A 160 -7.98 3.98 8.50
N VAL A 161 -8.51 4.49 7.37
CA VAL A 161 -7.69 5.08 6.30
C VAL A 161 -6.97 6.32 6.80
N MET A 162 -7.68 7.22 7.49
CA MET A 162 -7.09 8.41 8.10
C MET A 162 -6.03 8.00 9.13
N GLU A 163 -6.34 7.10 10.05
CA GLU A 163 -5.37 6.62 11.06
C GLU A 163 -4.11 6.00 10.44
N THR A 164 -4.28 5.18 9.40
CA THR A 164 -3.17 4.55 8.69
C THR A 164 -2.35 5.57 7.90
N ALA A 165 -2.97 6.65 7.40
CA ALA A 165 -2.25 7.74 6.74
C ALA A 165 -1.30 8.47 7.70
N TRP A 166 -1.71 8.68 8.95
CA TRP A 166 -0.83 9.25 9.98
C TRP A 166 0.27 8.30 10.42
N SER A 167 -0.05 7.01 10.57
CA SER A 167 0.96 5.96 10.80
C SER A 167 2.01 5.95 9.69
N THR A 168 1.56 6.02 8.44
CA THR A 168 2.44 6.04 7.27
C THR A 168 3.33 7.28 7.29
N MET A 169 2.74 8.44 7.56
CA MET A 169 3.47 9.70 7.62
C MET A 169 4.52 9.68 8.74
N TRP A 170 4.16 9.21 9.93
CA TRP A 170 5.07 9.01 11.06
C TRP A 170 6.28 8.15 10.65
N ASN A 171 6.01 6.97 10.07
CA ASN A 171 7.04 6.02 9.64
C ASN A 171 7.99 6.63 8.59
N VAL A 172 7.47 7.45 7.66
CA VAL A 172 8.27 8.09 6.61
C VAL A 172 9.10 9.26 7.15
N THR A 173 8.62 9.98 8.16
CA THR A 173 9.35 11.08 8.80
C THR A 173 10.35 10.60 9.84
N ASP A 174 10.11 9.45 10.45
CA ASP A 174 10.95 8.89 11.51
C ASP A 174 12.40 8.73 11.05
N GLU A 175 13.31 9.31 11.84
CA GLU A 175 14.76 9.38 11.58
C GLU A 175 15.16 9.97 10.21
N THR A 176 14.28 10.76 9.58
CA THR A 176 14.49 11.29 8.22
C THR A 176 14.28 12.81 8.16
N PRO A 177 15.32 13.63 8.43
CA PRO A 177 15.18 15.09 8.56
C PRO A 177 14.51 15.79 7.37
N VAL A 178 14.85 15.39 6.14
CA VAL A 178 14.24 15.96 4.91
C VAL A 178 12.74 15.69 4.82
N ASN A 179 12.28 14.55 5.35
CA ASN A 179 10.86 14.23 5.40
C ASN A 179 10.16 15.00 6.53
N CYS A 180 10.82 15.22 7.66
CA CYS A 180 10.30 16.12 8.69
C CYS A 180 10.08 17.54 8.14
N GLU A 181 11.04 18.07 7.37
CA GLU A 181 10.91 19.40 6.74
C GLU A 181 9.71 19.47 5.78
N ARG A 182 9.53 18.46 4.93
CA ARG A 182 8.35 18.34 4.04
C ARG A 182 7.02 18.28 4.80
N PHE A 183 7.02 17.70 6.00
CA PHE A 183 5.83 17.69 6.85
C PHE A 183 5.55 19.06 7.46
N LEU A 184 6.59 19.78 7.89
CA LEU A 184 6.44 21.11 8.47
C LEU A 184 5.89 22.13 7.47
N ASP A 185 6.06 21.90 6.16
CA ASP A 185 5.43 22.66 5.08
C ASP A 185 3.91 22.34 4.93
N GLY A 186 3.12 22.71 5.95
CA GLY A 186 1.65 22.67 5.96
C GLY A 186 1.01 21.49 6.70
N GLY A 187 1.80 20.56 7.24
CA GLY A 187 1.28 19.44 8.04
C GLY A 187 0.97 19.79 9.49
N SER A 188 1.65 20.80 10.04
CA SER A 188 1.49 21.21 11.44
C SER A 188 0.12 21.83 11.74
N GLU A 189 -0.40 22.66 10.84
CA GLU A 189 -1.70 23.30 10.93
C GLU A 189 -2.82 22.28 10.79
N LEU A 190 -2.65 21.33 9.85
CA LEU A 190 -3.61 20.25 9.64
C LEU A 190 -3.71 19.35 10.89
N PHE A 191 -2.58 19.04 11.50
CA PHE A 191 -2.53 18.27 12.74
C PHE A 191 -3.30 18.94 13.88
N LEU A 192 -3.14 20.25 14.05
CA LEU A 192 -3.93 21.03 15.01
C LEU A 192 -5.42 21.06 14.67
N GLY A 193 -5.76 21.23 13.39
CA GLY A 193 -7.15 21.22 12.91
C GLY A 193 -7.87 19.91 13.23
N VAL A 194 -7.23 18.77 12.98
CA VAL A 194 -7.75 17.45 13.36
C VAL A 194 -7.96 17.35 14.86
N LYS A 195 -6.97 17.75 15.67
CA LYS A 195 -7.09 17.75 17.14
C LYS A 195 -8.31 18.52 17.61
N VAL A 196 -8.56 19.70 17.06
CA VAL A 196 -9.71 20.53 17.43
C VAL A 196 -11.03 19.85 17.02
N VAL A 197 -11.14 19.38 15.78
CA VAL A 197 -12.40 18.86 15.24
C VAL A 197 -12.81 17.53 15.88
N PHE A 198 -11.87 16.59 16.02
CA PHE A 198 -12.18 15.23 16.46
C PHE A 198 -11.92 15.00 17.96
N TYR A 199 -11.04 15.79 18.58
CA TYR A 199 -10.58 15.56 19.95
C TYR A 199 -10.76 16.77 20.88
N GLY A 200 -11.29 17.88 20.36
CA GLY A 200 -11.54 19.13 21.08
C GLY A 200 -12.75 19.07 22.00
N ARG A 201 -12.83 18.06 22.89
CA ARG A 201 -13.69 18.00 24.09
C ARG A 201 -13.50 16.67 24.85
N SER A 202 -12.29 16.41 25.37
CA SER A 202 -12.08 15.63 26.61
C SER A 202 -10.60 15.49 26.92
N ARG A 203 -10.16 16.09 28.03
CA ARG A 203 -8.87 15.80 28.69
C ARG A 203 -8.70 14.32 29.08
N THR A 204 -9.75 13.51 28.98
CA THR A 204 -9.79 12.07 29.29
C THR A 204 -9.73 11.16 28.06
N ALA A 205 -9.78 11.69 26.83
CA ALA A 205 -9.68 10.88 25.61
C ALA A 205 -8.22 10.61 25.19
N ALA A 206 -7.29 11.49 25.59
CA ALA A 206 -5.86 11.29 25.37
C ALA A 206 -5.31 10.06 26.12
N GLU A 207 -5.96 9.64 27.22
CA GLU A 207 -5.57 8.46 28.00
C GLU A 207 -6.31 7.17 27.58
N LYS A 208 -7.38 7.26 26.77
CA LYS A 208 -8.12 6.08 26.31
C LYS A 208 -7.64 5.50 24.98
N HIS A 209 -6.80 6.23 24.24
CA HIS A 209 -6.27 5.80 22.95
C HIS A 209 -4.74 5.73 22.97
N ASP A 210 -4.19 5.10 24.01
CA ASP A 210 -2.74 4.87 24.18
C ASP A 210 -2.15 3.88 23.15
N GLY A 211 -2.89 3.56 22.09
CA GLY A 211 -2.52 2.63 21.02
C GLY A 211 -2.89 3.09 19.60
N THR A 212 -3.39 4.31 19.39
CA THR A 212 -3.58 4.83 18.02
C THR A 212 -2.29 5.51 17.54
N CYS A 213 -1.90 5.32 16.28
CA CYS A 213 -0.64 5.86 15.72
C CYS A 213 -0.50 7.39 15.85
N TRP A 214 -1.61 8.10 16.04
CA TRP A 214 -1.67 9.51 16.36
C TRP A 214 -1.06 9.90 17.70
N ALA A 215 -1.16 9.04 18.72
CA ALA A 215 -0.56 9.26 20.02
C ALA A 215 0.98 9.24 19.95
N MET A 216 1.55 8.59 18.92
CA MET A 216 3.00 8.55 18.70
C MET A 216 3.60 9.91 18.30
N TRP A 217 2.80 10.80 17.69
CA TRP A 217 3.21 12.19 17.38
C TRP A 217 3.06 13.15 18.57
N LEU A 218 2.51 12.68 19.69
CA LEU A 218 2.28 13.45 20.91
C LEU A 218 3.26 13.11 22.04
N ARG A 219 4.09 12.08 21.86
CA ARG A 219 5.19 11.69 22.76
C ARG A 219 6.49 12.32 22.28
#